data_AF-A0A0D3D052-F1
#
_entry.id   AF-A0A0D3D052-F1
#
_cell.length_a   1.000
_cell.length_b   1.000
_cell.length_c   1.000
_cell.angle_alpha   90.00
_cell.angle_beta   90.00
_cell.angle_gamma   90.00
#
_symmetry.space_group_name_H-M   'P 1'
#
loop_
_entity.id
_entity.type
_entity.pdbx_description
1 polymer ?
#
loop_
_entity_poly.entity_id
_entity_poly.type
_entity_poly.pdbx_seq_one_letter_code
_entity_poly.pdbx_strand_id
1 'polypeptide(L)'
;LALSPSDFLILTITFPEGELVKDDSYPLYKPGSCNLIDEQFTCVTNGSPDVEFQKLKWKPKQCILPRLNGGKLLEMITERRLAFVGDSLNMNMWESLVCILKGSVKVKSQIFEAHGRHQFCWEAEYSFVFKLSFFQQSTICFITC
;
A
#
# COMPACT_ATOMS: atom_id res chain seq x y z
N LEU A 1 8.08 19.65 -8.51
CA LEU A 1 6.98 19.46 -7.54
C LEU A 1 7.32 20.25 -6.29
N ALA A 2 6.70 21.42 -6.08
CA ALA A 2 6.88 22.17 -4.84
C ALA A 2 6.01 21.51 -3.77
N LEU A 3 6.63 21.10 -2.65
CA LEU A 3 5.91 20.56 -1.50
C LEU A 3 5.06 21.68 -0.89
N SER A 4 3.80 21.40 -0.59
CA SER A 4 2.93 22.35 0.10
C SER A 4 3.42 22.58 1.54
N PRO A 5 3.08 23.70 2.19
CA PRO A 5 3.44 23.94 3.59
C PRO A 5 2.98 22.83 4.54
N SER A 6 1.84 22.18 4.25
CA SER A 6 1.35 20.99 4.95
C SER A 6 2.23 19.76 4.76
N ASP A 7 2.86 19.59 3.59
CA ASP A 7 3.79 18.48 3.35
C ASP A 7 5.09 18.67 4.16
N PHE A 8 5.52 19.91 4.40
CA PHE A 8 6.65 20.21 5.29
C PHE A 8 6.35 19.92 6.76
N LEU A 9 5.13 20.20 7.23
CA LEU A 9 4.71 19.88 8.59
C LEU A 9 4.71 18.37 8.87
N ILE A 10 4.33 17.55 7.88
CA ILE A 10 4.35 16.08 7.99
C ILE A 10 5.78 15.55 8.23
N LEU A 11 6.81 16.24 7.73
CA LEU A 11 8.20 15.81 7.86
C LEU A 11 8.83 16.12 9.23
N THR A 12 8.19 16.97 10.05
CA THR A 12 8.73 17.46 11.34
C THR A 12 7.96 16.95 12.56
N ILE A 13 6.88 16.20 12.37
CA ILE A 13 5.99 15.73 13.45
C ILE A 13 6.35 14.33 13.95
N THR A 14 6.01 14.09 15.21
CA THR A 14 6.12 12.78 15.86
C THR A 14 4.84 11.98 15.62
N PHE A 15 4.90 10.94 14.77
CA PHE A 15 3.77 10.05 14.46
C PHE A 15 3.28 9.08 15.56
N PRO A 16 4.10 8.58 16.51
CA PRO A 16 3.64 7.55 17.45
C PRO A 16 2.58 8.02 18.45
N GLU A 17 2.39 9.33 18.62
CA GLU A 17 1.38 9.88 19.52
C GLU A 17 0.09 10.25 18.77
N GLY A 18 -0.99 9.55 19.09
CA GLY A 18 -2.27 9.72 18.40
C GLY A 18 -3.39 8.92 19.04
N GLU A 19 -4.50 8.88 18.33
CA GLU A 19 -5.70 8.15 18.71
C GLU A 19 -6.29 7.43 17.50
N LEU A 20 -7.06 6.36 17.75
CA LEU A 20 -7.86 5.71 16.73
C LEU A 20 -9.20 6.44 16.62
N VAL A 21 -9.53 6.94 15.43
CA VAL A 21 -10.80 7.59 15.14
C VAL A 21 -11.58 6.80 14.11
N LYS A 22 -12.91 6.81 14.20
CA LYS A 22 -13.77 6.21 13.20
C LYS A 22 -13.85 7.10 11.95
N ASP A 23 -13.71 6.50 10.78
CA ASP A 23 -13.78 7.16 9.47
C ASP A 23 -14.58 6.27 8.51
N ASP A 24 -15.77 6.71 8.11
CA ASP A 24 -16.67 5.94 7.24
C ASP A 24 -16.18 5.83 5.80
N SER A 25 -15.13 6.57 5.42
CA SER A 25 -14.47 6.38 4.12
C SER A 25 -13.59 5.12 4.07
N TYR A 26 -13.26 4.53 5.21
CA TYR A 26 -12.51 3.28 5.30
C TYR A 26 -13.42 2.04 5.15
N PRO A 27 -12.87 0.89 4.70
CA PRO A 27 -11.45 0.62 4.40
C PRO A 27 -10.95 1.23 3.08
N LEU A 28 -9.63 1.20 2.84
CA LEU A 28 -9.00 1.70 1.61
C LEU A 28 -9.26 0.77 0.40
N TYR A 29 -9.55 -0.49 0.65
CA TYR A 29 -9.99 -1.48 -0.32
C TYR A 29 -11.02 -2.39 0.34
N LYS A 30 -11.94 -2.95 -0.45
CA LYS A 30 -13.01 -3.78 0.09
C LYS A 30 -12.44 -5.16 0.51
N PRO A 31 -12.85 -5.72 1.67
CA PRO A 31 -12.46 -7.08 2.04
C PRO A 31 -12.83 -8.08 0.94
N GLY A 32 -11.91 -8.99 0.64
CA GLY A 32 -12.08 -9.99 -0.42
C GLY A 32 -12.01 -9.44 -1.85
N SER A 33 -11.80 -8.13 -2.08
CA SER A 33 -11.65 -7.60 -3.45
C SER A 33 -10.25 -7.80 -4.04
N CYS A 34 -9.30 -8.29 -3.25
CA CYS A 34 -7.91 -8.46 -3.64
C CYS A 34 -7.45 -9.88 -3.30
N ASN A 35 -7.24 -10.70 -4.34
CA ASN A 35 -6.82 -12.10 -4.21
C ASN A 35 -5.32 -12.25 -3.92
N LEU A 36 -4.65 -11.18 -3.50
CA LEU A 36 -3.24 -11.20 -3.12
C LEU A 36 -3.08 -11.41 -1.61
N ILE A 37 -4.06 -10.99 -0.81
CA ILE A 37 -3.98 -11.11 0.64
C ILE A 37 -4.00 -12.59 1.02
N ASP A 38 -2.99 -13.04 1.76
CA ASP A 38 -2.95 -14.40 2.28
C ASP A 38 -4.17 -14.73 3.15
N GLU A 39 -4.62 -15.99 3.12
CA GLU A 39 -5.80 -16.45 3.87
C GLU A 39 -5.70 -16.16 5.38
N GLN A 40 -4.47 -16.17 5.91
CA GLN A 40 -4.17 -15.87 7.31
C GLN A 40 -4.55 -14.42 7.69
N PHE A 41 -4.66 -13.52 6.71
CA PHE A 41 -4.98 -12.11 6.89
C PHE A 41 -6.41 -11.75 6.45
N THR A 42 -7.21 -12.69 5.94
CA THR A 42 -8.58 -12.44 5.47
C THR A 42 -9.64 -12.60 6.56
N CYS A 43 -9.57 -11.82 7.64
CA CYS A 43 -10.44 -11.99 8.82
C CYS A 43 -11.96 -12.03 8.51
N VAL A 44 -12.45 -11.19 7.60
CA VAL A 44 -13.88 -11.14 7.25
C VAL A 44 -14.31 -12.37 6.49
N THR A 45 -13.51 -12.80 5.51
CA THR A 45 -13.76 -14.04 4.76
C THR A 45 -13.70 -15.26 5.67
N ASN A 46 -12.84 -15.21 6.70
CA ASN A 46 -12.69 -16.26 7.70
C ASN A 46 -13.82 -16.25 8.76
N GLY A 47 -14.83 -15.39 8.61
CA GLY A 47 -16.03 -15.40 9.44
C GLY A 47 -15.98 -14.48 10.67
N SER A 48 -15.06 -13.51 10.72
CA SER A 48 -15.04 -12.52 11.82
C SER A 48 -16.39 -11.77 11.89
N PRO A 49 -17.07 -11.77 13.05
CA PRO A 49 -18.33 -11.05 13.22
C PRO A 49 -18.12 -9.54 13.39
N ASP A 50 -16.96 -9.12 13.88
CA ASP A 50 -16.59 -7.72 13.98
C ASP A 50 -15.91 -7.26 12.69
N VAL A 51 -16.47 -6.20 12.09
CA VAL A 51 -15.95 -5.51 10.90
C VAL A 51 -15.70 -4.03 11.15
N GLU A 52 -16.05 -3.52 12.33
CA GLU A 52 -15.97 -2.09 12.63
C GLU A 52 -14.50 -1.64 12.82
N PHE A 53 -13.60 -2.57 13.15
CA PHE A 53 -12.17 -2.31 13.21
C PHE A 53 -11.62 -1.77 11.87
N GLN A 54 -12.22 -2.13 10.74
CA GLN A 54 -11.79 -1.67 9.42
C GLN A 54 -12.07 -0.21 9.17
N LYS A 55 -12.96 0.40 9.96
CA LYS A 55 -13.30 1.83 9.89
C LYS A 55 -12.42 2.68 10.79
N LEU A 56 -11.43 2.10 11.46
CA LEU A 56 -10.52 2.83 12.32
C LEU A 56 -9.36 3.42 11.52
N LYS A 57 -9.09 4.69 11.75
CA LYS A 57 -7.98 5.44 11.19
C LYS A 57 -7.11 5.96 12.32
N TRP A 58 -5.79 5.84 12.17
CA TRP A 58 -4.84 6.51 13.05
C TRP A 58 -4.82 8.02 12.79
N LYS A 59 -5.04 8.82 13.85
CA LYS A 59 -4.97 10.28 13.81
C LYS A 59 -3.86 10.77 14.75
N PRO A 60 -2.74 11.25 14.21
CA PRO A 60 -1.70 11.89 15.02
C PRO A 60 -2.24 13.15 15.71
N LYS A 61 -1.72 13.46 16.91
CA LYS A 61 -2.17 14.65 17.66
C LYS A 61 -1.84 15.97 16.97
N GLN A 62 -0.72 16.00 16.23
CA GLN A 62 -0.11 17.23 15.73
C GLN A 62 -0.51 17.56 14.29
N CYS A 63 -1.21 16.65 13.57
CA CYS A 63 -1.58 16.88 12.19
C CYS A 63 -2.81 16.09 11.75
N ILE A 64 -3.35 16.48 10.60
CA ILE A 64 -4.35 15.69 9.89
C ILE A 64 -3.64 14.93 8.77
N LEU A 65 -3.60 13.61 8.87
CA LEU A 65 -3.06 12.77 7.80
C LEU A 65 -4.05 12.73 6.61
N PRO A 66 -3.60 13.08 5.39
CA PRO A 66 -4.43 12.94 4.20
C PRO A 66 -4.76 11.47 3.97
N ARG A 67 -5.93 11.21 3.38
CA ARG A 67 -6.29 9.86 2.95
C ARG A 67 -5.32 9.42 1.86
N LEU A 68 -4.83 8.18 1.96
CA LEU A 68 -3.93 7.62 0.95
C LEU A 68 -4.64 7.58 -0.41
N ASN A 69 -4.01 8.20 -1.40
CA ASN A 69 -4.43 8.16 -2.79
C ASN A 69 -3.41 7.33 -3.58
N GLY A 70 -3.80 6.13 -3.98
CA GLY A 70 -2.89 5.20 -4.65
C GLY A 70 -2.42 5.70 -6.03
N GLY A 71 -3.24 6.46 -6.75
CA GLY A 71 -2.82 7.11 -8.00
C GLY A 71 -1.69 8.10 -7.79
N LYS A 72 -1.84 9.01 -6.82
CA LYS A 72 -0.80 9.97 -6.44
C LYS A 72 0.47 9.27 -5.95
N LEU A 73 0.33 8.18 -5.18
CA LEU A 73 1.48 7.39 -4.75
C LEU A 73 2.20 6.77 -5.96
N LEU A 74 1.49 6.16 -6.90
CA LEU A 74 2.06 5.60 -8.13
C LEU A 74 2.80 6.66 -8.95
N GLU A 75 2.23 7.86 -9.09
CA GLU A 75 2.91 9.00 -9.72
C GLU A 75 4.22 9.36 -8.99
N MET A 76 4.21 9.37 -7.65
CA MET A 76 5.41 9.67 -6.86
C MET A 76 6.50 8.60 -6.97
N ILE A 77 6.11 7.32 -7.12
CA ILE A 77 7.03 6.19 -7.27
C ILE A 77 7.24 5.79 -8.74
N THR A 78 6.82 6.61 -9.70
CA THR A 78 7.05 6.37 -11.13
C THR A 78 8.55 6.37 -11.42
N GLU A 79 9.00 5.41 -12.24
CA GLU A 79 10.42 5.13 -12.49
C GLU A 79 11.26 4.78 -11.25
N ARG A 80 10.59 4.38 -10.16
CA ARG A 80 11.24 3.97 -8.92
C ARG A 80 10.83 2.54 -8.55
N ARG A 81 11.67 1.94 -7.73
CA ARG A 81 11.41 0.65 -7.10
C ARG A 81 11.24 0.84 -5.61
N LEU A 82 10.15 0.30 -5.07
CA LEU A 82 9.88 0.24 -3.64
C LEU A 82 10.08 -1.21 -3.18
N ALA A 83 10.94 -1.42 -2.20
CA ALA A 83 11.22 -2.75 -1.65
C ALA A 83 10.80 -2.80 -0.18
N PHE A 84 10.03 -3.82 0.17
CA PHE A 84 9.78 -4.24 1.54
C PHE A 84 10.75 -5.37 1.86
N VAL A 85 11.49 -5.24 2.95
CA VAL A 85 12.49 -6.23 3.36
C VAL A 85 12.19 -6.65 4.79
N GLY A 86 11.99 -7.94 5.04
CA GLY A 86 11.84 -8.45 6.39
C GLY A 86 10.99 -9.72 6.50
N ASP A 87 10.22 -9.81 7.57
CA ASP A 87 9.45 -10.98 7.96
C ASP A 87 7.97 -10.91 7.50
N SER A 88 7.15 -11.81 8.06
CA SER A 88 5.72 -11.91 7.76
C SER A 88 4.91 -10.65 8.09
N LEU A 89 5.36 -9.80 9.03
CA LEU A 89 4.69 -8.52 9.30
C LEU A 89 4.90 -7.55 8.14
N ASN A 90 6.11 -7.53 7.57
CA ASN A 90 6.40 -6.71 6.40
C ASN A 90 5.69 -7.26 5.14
N MET A 91 5.46 -8.58 5.06
CA MET A 91 4.64 -9.17 4.00
C MET A 91 3.21 -8.63 4.06
N ASN A 92 2.58 -8.64 5.23
CA ASN A 92 1.23 -8.10 5.41
C ASN A 92 1.13 -6.62 4.98
N MET A 93 2.12 -5.81 5.36
CA MET A 93 2.17 -4.40 4.94
C MET A 93 2.32 -4.27 3.41
N TRP A 94 3.17 -5.07 2.80
CA TRP A 94 3.39 -5.10 1.36
C TRP A 94 2.12 -5.51 0.60
N GLU A 95 1.46 -6.59 1.00
CA GLU A 95 0.23 -7.07 0.38
C GLU A 95 -0.88 -6.01 0.44
N SER A 96 -1.06 -5.41 1.63
CA SER A 96 -2.05 -4.35 1.84
C SER A 96 -1.79 -3.14 0.93
N LEU A 97 -0.53 -2.71 0.81
CA LEU A 97 -0.16 -1.62 -0.10
C LEU A 97 -0.44 -1.99 -1.56
N VAL A 98 -0.01 -3.17 -2.00
CA VAL A 98 -0.22 -3.62 -3.37
C VAL A 98 -1.72 -3.67 -3.70
N CYS A 99 -2.58 -4.12 -2.79
CA CYS A 99 -4.02 -4.13 -2.99
C CYS A 99 -4.63 -2.72 -3.13
N ILE A 100 -4.18 -1.75 -2.35
CA ILE A 100 -4.59 -0.34 -2.48
C ILE A 100 -4.24 0.20 -3.87
N LEU A 101 -3.02 -0.11 -4.33
CA LEU A 101 -2.53 0.36 -5.62
C LEU A 101 -3.23 -0.34 -6.78
N LYS A 102 -3.49 -1.65 -6.69
CA LYS A 102 -4.28 -2.40 -7.66
C LYS A 102 -5.69 -1.82 -7.81
N GLY A 103 -6.31 -1.40 -6.71
CA GLY A 103 -7.60 -0.71 -6.72
C GLY A 103 -7.58 0.69 -7.34
N SER A 104 -6.41 1.32 -7.46
CA SER A 104 -6.23 2.66 -8.00
C SER A 104 -5.98 2.68 -9.52
N VAL A 105 -5.62 1.55 -10.12
CA VAL A 105 -5.37 1.44 -11.56
C VAL A 105 -6.65 1.05 -12.29
N LYS A 106 -7.00 1.81 -13.35
CA LYS A 106 -8.21 1.58 -14.14
C LYS A 106 -8.12 0.32 -15.00
N VAL A 107 -6.97 0.08 -15.61
CA VAL A 107 -6.76 -1.01 -16.58
C VAL A 107 -5.94 -2.10 -15.93
N LYS A 108 -6.58 -3.21 -15.56
CA LYS A 108 -5.90 -4.32 -14.85
C LYS A 108 -4.73 -4.94 -15.63
N SER A 109 -4.75 -4.91 -16.97
CA SER A 109 -3.64 -5.40 -17.80
C SER A 109 -2.36 -4.56 -17.68
N GLN A 110 -2.43 -3.37 -17.07
CA GLN A 110 -1.25 -2.57 -16.72
C GLN A 110 -0.54 -3.06 -15.47
N ILE A 111 -1.12 -4.03 -14.75
CA ILE A 111 -0.54 -4.64 -13.57
C ILE A 111 -0.19 -6.07 -13.90
N PHE A 112 1.05 -6.46 -13.64
CA PHE A 112 1.46 -7.85 -13.76
C PHE A 112 2.46 -8.20 -12.69
N GLU A 113 2.38 -9.46 -12.27
CA GLU A 113 3.35 -10.08 -11.39
C GLU A 113 4.58 -10.43 -12.22
N ALA A 114 5.74 -9.93 -11.80
CA ALA A 114 7.00 -10.19 -12.45
C ALA A 114 7.69 -11.35 -11.74
N HIS A 115 7.70 -12.52 -12.39
CA HIS A 115 8.46 -13.67 -11.92
C HIS A 115 9.82 -13.71 -12.60
N GLY A 116 10.91 -13.73 -11.82
CA GLY A 116 12.25 -14.07 -12.33
C GLY A 116 13.39 -13.16 -11.88
N ARG A 117 14.61 -13.72 -11.94
CA ARG A 117 15.86 -13.12 -11.45
C ARG A 117 16.32 -11.86 -12.22
N HIS A 118 15.68 -11.49 -13.33
CA HIS A 118 16.19 -10.45 -14.24
C HIS A 118 15.61 -9.04 -14.00
N GLN A 119 14.64 -8.88 -13.09
CA GLN A 119 14.30 -7.58 -12.53
C GLN A 119 15.25 -7.34 -11.35
N PHE A 120 15.84 -6.14 -11.21
CA PHE A 120 16.74 -5.79 -10.09
C PHE A 120 15.96 -5.82 -8.75
N CYS A 121 15.81 -7.03 -8.23
CA CYS A 121 15.18 -7.53 -7.01
C CYS A 121 15.59 -9.02 -6.97
N TRP A 122 16.90 -9.30 -7.04
CA TRP A 122 17.49 -10.61 -7.39
C TRP A 122 17.09 -11.78 -6.45
N GLU A 123 16.48 -11.47 -5.31
CA GLU A 123 15.97 -12.40 -4.28
C GLU A 123 14.52 -12.10 -3.86
N ALA A 124 13.79 -11.23 -4.58
CA ALA A 124 12.40 -10.96 -4.23
C ALA A 124 11.52 -12.18 -4.54
N GLU A 125 10.87 -12.70 -3.51
CA GLU A 125 9.89 -13.78 -3.61
C GLU A 125 8.65 -13.31 -4.39
N TYR A 126 8.28 -12.05 -4.22
CA TYR A 126 7.15 -11.42 -4.91
C TYR A 126 7.49 -10.05 -5.49
N SER A 127 7.00 -9.77 -6.70
CA SER A 127 7.23 -8.50 -7.39
C SER A 127 6.05 -8.11 -8.28
N PHE A 128 5.51 -6.91 -8.08
CA PHE A 128 4.47 -6.32 -8.93
C PHE A 128 4.99 -5.13 -9.72
N VAL A 129 4.68 -5.11 -11.01
CA VAL A 129 4.96 -3.98 -11.89
C VAL A 129 3.65 -3.26 -12.23
N PHE A 130 3.65 -1.95 -12.04
CA PHE A 130 2.55 -1.04 -12.37
C PHE A 130 2.96 -0.15 -13.54
N LYS A 131 2.33 -0.32 -14.71
CA LYS A 131 2.59 0.49 -15.91
C LYS A 131 1.58 1.64 -16.03
N LEU A 132 2.05 2.88 -15.91
CA LEU A 132 1.22 4.06 -16.19
C LEU A 132 1.23 4.38 -17.69
N SER A 133 2.36 4.20 -18.37
CA SER A 133 2.51 4.33 -19.83
C SER A 133 3.64 3.42 -20.35
N PHE A 134 3.90 3.41 -21.67
CA PHE A 134 4.88 2.51 -22.29
C PHE A 134 6.30 2.65 -21.70
N PHE A 135 6.66 3.86 -21.26
CA PHE A 135 7.95 4.18 -20.64
C PHE A 135 7.84 4.52 -19.16
N GLN A 136 6.65 4.43 -18.56
CA GLN A 136 6.44 4.78 -17.16
C GLN A 136 5.95 3.59 -16.37
N GLN A 137 6.82 3.06 -15.52
CA GLN A 137 6.50 1.95 -14.64
C GLN A 137 7.09 2.12 -13.24
N SER A 138 6.41 1.51 -12.28
CA SER A 138 6.86 1.36 -10.90
C SER A 138 6.96 -0.12 -10.56
N THR A 139 7.92 -0.48 -9.73
CA THR A 139 8.05 -1.86 -9.22
C THR A 139 7.94 -1.87 -7.72
N ILE A 140 7.15 -2.80 -7.17
CA ILE A 140 7.01 -3.00 -5.74
C ILE A 140 7.37 -4.46 -5.44
N CYS A 141 8.47 -4.66 -4.73
CA CYS A 141 9.01 -5.98 -4.41
C CYS A 141 8.92 -6.27 -2.91
N PHE A 142 8.78 -7.55 -2.56
CA PHE A 142 8.99 -8.06 -1.21
C PHE A 142 10.21 -9.00 -1.19
N ILE A 143 11.10 -8.80 -0.23
CA ILE A 143 12.32 -9.58 -0.04
C ILE A 143 12.31 -10.16 1.36
N THR A 144 12.32 -11.48 1.46
CA THR A 144 12.49 -12.21 2.73
C THR A 144 13.92 -12.09 3.24
N CYS A 145 14.09 -11.91 4.55
CA CYS A 145 15.39 -12.03 5.22
C CYS A 145 15.74 -13.48 5.55
#